data_AF-A0A1C6SKN3-F1
#
_entry.id   AF-A0A1C6SKN3-F1
#
_cell.length_a   1.000
_cell.length_b   1.000
_cell.length_c   1.000
_cell.angle_alpha   90.00
_cell.angle_beta   90.00
_cell.angle_gamma   90.00
#
_symmetry.space_group_name_H-M   'P 1'
#
loop_
_entity.id
_entity.type
_entity.pdbx_description
1 polymer ?
#
loop_
_entity_poly.entity_id
_entity_poly.type
_entity_poly.pdbx_seq_one_letter_code
_entity_poly.pdbx_strand_id
1 'polypeptide(L)'
;MNRGINRAAYKPVGVFLGLAAGAVAGVLFRQVWKMTAGDGEAPSATDEDRGWGEVLAAAALQGAIFSVVRAAVDRGGAVGVRRLTGHWPD
;
A
#
# COMPACT_ATOMS: atom_id res chain seq x y z
N MET A 1 25.41 11.63 29.19
CA MET A 1 24.06 11.02 29.26
C MET A 1 23.23 11.58 28.11
N ASN A 2 23.18 10.91 26.95
CA ASN A 2 22.39 11.38 25.82
C ASN A 2 22.15 10.25 24.82
N ARG A 3 20.89 9.84 24.59
CA ARG A 3 20.38 9.15 23.38
C ARG A 3 18.90 8.75 23.59
N GLY A 4 17.98 9.69 23.43
CA GLY A 4 16.54 9.41 23.56
C GLY A 4 15.60 10.10 22.56
N ILE A 5 16.05 11.16 21.86
CA ILE A 5 15.12 12.09 21.20
C ILE A 5 15.13 12.00 19.65
N ASN A 6 15.90 11.08 19.05
CA ASN A 6 15.94 10.96 17.56
C ASN A 6 14.93 9.94 16.97
N ARG A 7 14.13 9.24 17.77
CA ARG A 7 13.20 8.19 17.28
C ARG A 7 11.74 8.62 17.13
N ALA A 8 11.36 9.80 17.66
CA ALA A 8 9.98 10.27 17.64
C ALA A 8 9.63 11.11 16.40
N ALA A 9 10.60 11.78 15.78
CA ALA A 9 10.37 12.64 14.62
C ALA A 9 10.17 11.86 13.29
N TYR A 10 10.64 10.62 13.20
CA TYR A 10 10.54 9.80 11.97
C TYR A 10 9.27 8.94 11.87
N LYS A 11 8.53 8.76 12.97
CA LYS A 11 7.27 7.99 12.98
C LYS A 11 6.11 8.63 12.19
N PRO A 12 5.84 9.95 12.25
CA PRO A 12 4.68 10.52 11.56
C PRO A 12 4.83 10.46 10.03
N VAL A 13 6.02 10.68 9.49
CA VAL A 13 6.25 10.65 8.03
C VAL A 13 5.98 9.27 7.44
N GLY A 14 6.43 8.20 8.12
CA GLY A 14 6.13 6.83 7.70
C GLY A 14 4.64 6.51 7.73
N VAL A 15 3.89 7.04 8.70
CA VAL A 15 2.43 6.86 8.77
C VAL A 15 1.72 7.63 7.65
N PHE A 16 2.09 8.89 7.40
CA PHE A 16 1.53 9.67 6.29
C PHE A 16 1.82 9.05 4.92
N LEU A 17 3.06 8.59 4.70
CA LEU A 17 3.43 7.87 3.49
C LEU A 17 2.66 6.55 3.36
N GLY A 18 2.46 5.81 4.46
CA GLY A 18 1.66 4.60 4.48
C GLY A 18 0.19 4.85 4.12
N LEU A 19 -0.41 5.91 4.65
CA LEU A 19 -1.78 6.31 4.31
C LEU A 19 -1.91 6.75 2.84
N ALA A 20 -0.95 7.55 2.35
CA ALA A 20 -0.91 7.95 0.95
C ALA A 20 -0.76 6.74 0.02
N ALA A 21 0.12 5.81 0.35
CA ALA A 21 0.30 4.55 -0.38
C ALA A 21 -0.98 3.71 -0.39
N GLY A 22 -1.67 3.62 0.75
CA GLY A 22 -2.97 2.93 0.86
C GLY A 22 -4.05 3.55 -0.02
N ALA A 23 -4.13 4.88 -0.08
CA ALA A 23 -5.07 5.58 -0.94
C ALA A 23 -4.78 5.32 -2.43
N VAL A 24 -3.51 5.37 -2.84
CA VAL A 24 -3.08 5.06 -4.21
C VAL A 24 -3.39 3.60 -4.56
N ALA A 25 -3.10 2.66 -3.66
CA ALA A 25 -3.40 1.24 -3.86
C ALA A 25 -4.91 1.01 -4.03
N GLY A 26 -5.76 1.70 -3.26
CA GLY A 26 -7.22 1.61 -3.40
C GLY A 26 -7.73 2.14 -4.74
N VAL A 27 -7.15 3.23 -5.27
CA VAL A 27 -7.48 3.75 -6.61
C VAL A 27 -7.08 2.76 -7.70
N LEU A 28 -5.85 2.22 -7.63
CA LEU A 28 -5.36 1.23 -8.60
C LEU A 28 -6.19 -0.05 -8.57
N PHE A 29 -6.57 -0.52 -7.38
CA PHE A 29 -7.45 -1.68 -7.24
C PHE A 29 -8.79 -1.48 -7.94
N ARG A 30 -9.48 -0.36 -7.69
CA ARG A 30 -10.76 -0.08 -8.38
C ARG A 30 -10.60 -0.02 -9.89
N GLN A 31 -9.51 0.57 -10.39
CA GLN A 31 -9.27 0.67 -11.83
C GLN A 31 -9.01 -0.70 -12.46
N VAL A 32 -8.17 -1.53 -11.84
CA VAL A 32 -7.91 -2.90 -12.32
C VAL A 32 -9.18 -3.73 -12.26
N TRP A 33 -9.95 -3.63 -11.16
CA TRP A 33 -11.19 -4.36 -11.00
C TRP A 33 -12.22 -3.99 -12.07
N LYS A 34 -12.40 -2.69 -12.35
CA LYS A 34 -13.28 -2.22 -13.43
C LYS A 34 -12.90 -2.78 -14.80
N MET A 35 -11.60 -2.93 -15.06
CA MET A 35 -11.14 -3.53 -16.31
C MET A 35 -11.42 -5.03 -16.38
N THR A 36 -11.32 -5.77 -15.26
CA THR A 36 -11.51 -7.23 -15.25
C THR A 36 -12.97 -7.65 -15.11
N ALA A 37 -13.77 -6.92 -14.33
CA ALA A 37 -15.14 -7.28 -13.96
C ALA A 37 -16.20 -6.34 -14.58
N GLY A 38 -15.79 -5.39 -15.43
CA GLY A 38 -16.68 -4.39 -16.02
C GLY A 38 -17.08 -3.29 -15.04
N ASP A 39 -18.25 -2.68 -15.22
CA ASP A 39 -18.75 -1.59 -14.36
C ASP A 39 -19.21 -2.05 -12.96
N GLY A 40 -18.96 -3.32 -12.59
CA GLY A 40 -19.26 -3.85 -11.26
C GLY A 40 -18.27 -3.36 -10.20
N GLU A 41 -18.79 -2.91 -9.06
CA GLU A 41 -17.96 -2.62 -7.89
C GLU A 41 -17.31 -3.91 -7.37
N ALA A 42 -16.11 -3.80 -6.79
CA ALA A 42 -15.42 -4.96 -6.24
C ALA A 42 -16.19 -5.59 -5.07
N PRO A 43 -16.32 -6.93 -5.00
CA PRO A 43 -16.94 -7.62 -3.90
C PRO A 43 -16.31 -7.20 -2.58
N SER A 44 -17.13 -6.77 -1.63
CA SER A 44 -16.67 -6.57 -0.27
C SER A 44 -16.52 -7.91 0.44
N ALA A 45 -15.64 -7.99 1.43
CA ALA A 45 -15.46 -9.21 2.23
C ALA A 45 -16.75 -9.66 2.96
N THR A 46 -17.73 -8.78 3.04
CA THR A 46 -19.01 -8.97 3.73
C THR A 46 -20.19 -8.98 2.77
N ASP A 47 -19.98 -9.05 1.46
CA ASP A 47 -21.07 -9.17 0.49
C ASP A 47 -21.78 -10.52 0.63
N GLU A 48 -23.07 -10.49 0.98
CA GLU A 48 -23.89 -11.68 1.14
C GLU A 48 -24.28 -12.31 -0.20
N ASP A 49 -24.43 -11.49 -1.24
CA ASP A 49 -24.84 -11.91 -2.59
C ASP A 49 -23.69 -12.49 -3.43
N ARG A 50 -22.45 -12.47 -2.90
CA ARG A 50 -21.24 -12.84 -3.63
C ARG A 50 -20.66 -14.15 -3.09
N GLY A 51 -20.32 -15.05 -3.99
CA GLY A 51 -19.72 -16.34 -3.63
C GLY A 51 -18.31 -16.18 -3.07
N TRP A 52 -17.91 -17.10 -2.20
CA TRP A 52 -16.56 -17.16 -1.60
C TRP A 52 -15.42 -17.03 -2.61
N GLY A 53 -15.55 -17.67 -3.78
CA GLY A 53 -14.52 -17.61 -4.83
C GLY A 53 -14.29 -16.20 -5.38
N GLU A 54 -15.38 -15.43 -5.54
CA GLU A 54 -15.31 -14.07 -6.08
C GLU A 54 -14.73 -13.09 -5.05
N VAL A 55 -15.15 -13.23 -3.78
CA VAL A 55 -14.62 -12.45 -2.65
C VAL A 55 -13.14 -12.73 -2.43
N LEU A 56 -12.72 -14.00 -2.43
CA LEU A 56 -11.31 -14.36 -2.24
C LEU A 56 -10.43 -13.91 -3.42
N ALA A 57 -10.93 -14.00 -4.66
CA ALA A 57 -10.22 -13.49 -5.83
C ALA A 57 -10.04 -11.96 -5.76
N ALA A 58 -11.09 -11.23 -5.36
CA ALA A 58 -11.02 -9.78 -5.16
C ALA A 58 -10.02 -9.41 -4.07
N ALA A 59 -10.06 -10.09 -2.92
CA ALA A 59 -9.12 -9.87 -1.83
C ALA A 59 -7.67 -10.17 -2.23
N ALA A 60 -7.44 -11.26 -2.99
CA ALA A 60 -6.12 -11.61 -3.50
C ALA A 60 -5.57 -10.54 -4.46
N LEU A 61 -6.40 -10.04 -5.38
CA LEU A 61 -6.01 -8.98 -6.31
C LEU A 61 -5.69 -7.67 -5.56
N GLN A 62 -6.52 -7.31 -4.58
CA GLN A 62 -6.28 -6.15 -3.73
C GLN A 62 -4.96 -6.27 -2.97
N GLY A 63 -4.68 -7.44 -2.37
CA GLY A 63 -3.43 -7.72 -1.68
C GLY A 63 -2.21 -7.66 -2.60
N ALA A 64 -2.33 -8.18 -3.82
CA ALA A 64 -1.27 -8.11 -4.83
C ALA A 64 -0.95 -6.66 -5.20
N ILE A 65 -1.96 -5.83 -5.49
CA ILE A 65 -1.76 -4.42 -5.81
C ILE A 65 -1.14 -3.66 -4.63
N PHE A 66 -1.66 -3.89 -3.41
CA PHE A 66 -1.13 -3.26 -2.22
C PHE A 66 0.35 -3.60 -1.98
N SER A 67 0.73 -4.88 -2.11
CA SER A 67 2.11 -5.32 -1.90
C SER A 67 3.08 -4.72 -2.93
N VAL A 68 2.66 -4.59 -4.19
CA VAL A 68 3.43 -3.92 -5.25
C VAL A 68 3.62 -2.44 -4.95
N VAL A 69 2.56 -1.73 -4.59
CA VAL A 69 2.62 -0.30 -4.25
C VAL A 69 3.55 -0.07 -3.05
N ARG A 70 3.40 -0.90 -2.00
CA ARG A 70 4.27 -0.84 -0.83
C ARG A 70 5.73 -1.06 -1.19
N ALA A 71 6.03 -2.11 -1.96
CA ALA A 71 7.40 -2.40 -2.39
C ALA A 71 8.00 -1.24 -3.21
N ALA A 72 7.20 -0.60 -4.07
CA ALA A 72 7.63 0.55 -4.84
C ALA A 72 7.94 1.76 -3.95
N VAL A 73 7.09 2.04 -2.96
CA VAL A 73 7.31 3.13 -1.99
C VAL A 73 8.53 2.85 -1.11
N ASP A 74 8.67 1.64 -0.57
CA ASP A 74 9.80 1.25 0.27
C ASP A 74 11.13 1.36 -0.51
N ARG A 75 11.16 0.85 -1.75
CA ARG A 75 12.32 0.96 -2.66
C ARG A 75 12.62 2.42 -3.01
N GLY A 76 11.59 3.20 -3.35
CA GLY A 76 11.72 4.61 -3.71
C GLY A 76 12.25 5.45 -2.55
N GLY A 77 11.73 5.21 -1.34
CA GLY A 77 12.20 5.80 -0.10
C GLY A 77 13.66 5.46 0.16
N ALA A 78 14.05 4.18 0.04
CA ALA A 78 15.43 3.75 0.24
C ALA A 78 16.41 4.38 -0.75
N VAL A 79 16.02 4.47 -2.02
CA VAL A 79 16.79 5.19 -3.06
C VAL A 79 16.89 6.68 -2.76
N GLY A 80 15.79 7.31 -2.32
CA GLY A 80 15.75 8.72 -1.94
C GLY A 80 16.69 9.03 -0.79
N VAL A 81 16.65 8.24 0.28
CA VAL A 81 17.57 8.35 1.42
C VAL A 81 19.01 8.20 0.95
N ARG A 82 19.33 7.16 0.16
CA ARG A 82 20.68 6.97 -0.39
C ARG A 82 21.16 8.16 -1.20
N ARG A 83 20.30 8.79 -2.00
CA ARG A 83 20.67 9.97 -2.79
C ARG A 83 20.95 11.20 -1.92
N LEU A 84 20.25 11.34 -0.80
CA LEU A 84 20.39 12.49 0.09
C LEU A 84 21.54 12.32 1.10
N THR A 85 21.72 11.12 1.65
CA THR A 85 22.67 10.84 2.73
C THR A 85 23.91 10.07 2.27
N GLY A 86 23.90 9.52 1.05
CA GLY A 86 24.95 8.63 0.55
C GLY A 86 24.86 7.18 1.06
N HIS A 87 24.01 6.92 2.06
CA HIS A 87 23.95 5.63 2.77
C HIS A 87 22.60 4.94 2.53
N TRP A 88 22.62 3.61 2.44
CA TRP A 88 21.38 2.84 2.36
C TRP A 88 20.70 2.80 3.74
N PRO A 89 19.37 2.98 3.81
CA PRO A 89 18.64 2.80 5.07
C PRO A 89 18.42 1.31 5.34
N ASP A 90 18.90 0.85 6.49
CA ASP A 90 18.67 -0.49 7.07
C ASP A 90 17.45 -0.51 8.01
#